data_AF-F0IE30-F1
#
_entry.id   AF-F0IE30-F1
#
_cell.length_a   1.000
_cell.length_b   1.000
_cell.length_c   1.000
_cell.angle_alpha   90.00
_cell.angle_beta   90.00
_cell.angle_gamma   90.00
#
_symmetry.space_group_name_H-M   'P 1'
#
loop_
_entity.id
_entity.type
_entity.pdbx_description
1 polymer ?
#
loop_
_entity_poly.entity_id
_entity_poly.type
_entity_poly.pdbx_seq_one_letter_code
_entity_poly.pdbx_strand_id
1 'polypeptide(L)'
;MVDLEDSGFLIKDVLFWSYLNGMPKSRDIALEIDKELGVESQIIGKYNYVQGYKKDGADNYYTDEPKYRKAPSSELGQKYKGAGLALKPAYEPIILVQKPILTEKNIAKNVIKNGTGVLNIEQTHIPYEKGETKVGHNPHPMGRVPSNILRVEAFKDGYDKFFLVPKVRQKAETYNNHPTLKPVELMQHLVKLITFEGQIVLDPFSGSGSTGLACLMNDRKYIGYELETNYYDISLKRIEDLEREQMYSLF
;
A
#
# COMPACT_ATOMS: atom_id res chain seq x y z
N MET A 1 -21.61 11.83 1.93
CA MET A 1 -20.80 10.81 1.27
C MET A 1 -21.74 10.13 0.30
N VAL A 2 -21.48 10.18 -1.00
CA VAL A 2 -22.29 9.45 -1.99
C VAL A 2 -21.75 8.02 -1.98
N ASP A 3 -22.62 7.02 -1.89
CA ASP A 3 -22.16 5.65 -1.90
C ASP A 3 -21.56 5.31 -3.28
N LEU A 4 -20.56 4.44 -3.32
CA LEU A 4 -19.90 4.07 -4.59
C LEU A 4 -20.91 3.52 -5.62
N GLU A 5 -21.95 2.85 -5.13
CA GLU A 5 -23.04 2.30 -5.92
C GLU A 5 -23.97 3.39 -6.48
N ASP A 6 -24.20 4.46 -5.71
CA ASP A 6 -24.97 5.64 -6.17
C ASP A 6 -24.25 6.38 -7.32
N SER A 7 -22.92 6.24 -7.40
CA SER A 7 -22.12 6.73 -8.53
C SER A 7 -22.20 5.82 -9.77
N GLY A 8 -23.02 4.77 -9.70
CA GLY A 8 -23.28 3.84 -10.79
C GLY A 8 -22.16 2.84 -11.04
N PHE A 9 -21.39 2.48 -10.02
CA PHE A 9 -20.38 1.42 -10.05
C PHE A 9 -20.86 0.18 -9.28
N LEU A 10 -20.33 -0.98 -9.63
CA LEU A 10 -20.50 -2.23 -8.90
C LEU A 10 -19.24 -2.50 -8.08
N ILE A 11 -19.39 -2.85 -6.81
CA ILE A 11 -18.28 -3.43 -6.02
C ILE A 11 -18.05 -4.85 -6.52
N LYS A 12 -16.85 -5.14 -7.01
CA LYS A 12 -16.49 -6.44 -7.60
C LYS A 12 -15.75 -7.34 -6.63
N ASP A 13 -14.80 -6.77 -5.91
CA ASP A 13 -13.99 -7.48 -4.92
C ASP A 13 -13.43 -6.48 -3.91
N VAL A 14 -12.94 -7.00 -2.79
CA VAL A 14 -12.19 -6.24 -1.79
C VAL A 14 -10.89 -6.99 -1.53
N LEU A 15 -9.76 -6.39 -1.91
CA LEU A 15 -8.46 -6.95 -1.60
C LEU A 15 -7.96 -6.43 -0.26
N PHE A 16 -7.52 -7.35 0.61
CA PHE A 16 -7.01 -7.03 1.94
C PHE A 16 -5.49 -7.01 1.91
N TRP A 17 -4.87 -5.83 1.88
CA TRP A 17 -3.43 -5.72 2.05
C TRP A 17 -3.06 -5.74 3.54
N SER A 18 -2.83 -6.94 4.06
CA SER A 18 -2.54 -7.20 5.47
C SER A 18 -1.06 -7.05 5.80
N TYR A 19 -0.78 -6.19 6.79
CA TYR A 19 0.55 -5.97 7.32
C TYR A 19 0.56 -6.02 8.85
N LEU A 20 1.46 -6.81 9.45
CA LEU A 20 1.56 -6.90 10.91
C LEU A 20 2.29 -5.69 11.53
N ASN A 21 2.83 -4.81 10.68
CA ASN A 21 3.62 -3.64 11.03
C ASN A 21 2.96 -2.31 10.59
N GLY A 22 1.80 -1.96 11.16
CA GLY A 22 1.18 -0.63 10.98
C GLY A 22 1.87 0.55 11.69
N MET A 23 1.37 1.78 11.51
CA MET A 23 1.80 2.92 12.32
C MET A 23 0.97 2.97 13.61
N PRO A 24 1.58 3.22 14.80
CA PRO A 24 0.80 3.59 15.97
C PRO A 24 0.14 4.94 15.70
N LYS A 25 -1.18 4.92 15.47
CA LYS A 25 -2.01 6.14 15.31
C LYS A 25 -3.14 6.18 16.32
N SER A 26 -2.89 5.65 17.52
CA SER A 26 -3.82 5.80 18.64
C SER A 26 -3.44 7.06 19.42
N ARG A 27 -4.43 7.87 19.78
CA ARG A 27 -4.27 9.03 20.67
C ARG A 27 -3.98 8.54 22.09
N ASP A 28 -3.15 9.26 22.83
CA ASP A 28 -2.93 8.98 24.25
C ASP A 28 -4.02 9.66 25.07
N ILE A 29 -5.06 8.90 25.41
CA ILE A 29 -6.26 9.45 26.07
C ILE A 29 -5.94 10.00 27.45
N ALA A 30 -4.95 9.43 28.14
CA ALA A 30 -4.57 9.88 29.47
C ALA A 30 -4.02 11.33 29.45
N LEU A 31 -3.19 11.65 28.45
CA LEU A 31 -2.64 13.00 28.28
C LEU A 31 -3.69 14.02 27.80
N GLU A 32 -4.70 13.57 27.07
CA GLU A 32 -5.80 14.42 26.63
C GLU A 32 -6.77 14.75 27.75
N ILE A 33 -7.02 13.80 28.65
CA ILE A 33 -7.81 14.04 29.87
C ILE A 33 -7.14 15.11 30.72
N ASP A 34 -5.83 15.02 30.95
CA ASP A 34 -5.08 16.06 31.66
C ASP A 34 -5.26 17.43 31.01
N LYS A 35 -5.09 17.50 29.68
CA LYS A 35 -5.28 18.74 28.91
C LYS A 35 -6.70 19.31 29.08
N GLU A 36 -7.71 18.47 29.01
CA GLU A 36 -9.13 18.87 29.15
C GLU A 36 -9.44 19.36 30.56
N LEU A 37 -8.84 18.72 31.57
CA LEU A 37 -8.97 19.12 32.98
C LEU A 37 -8.10 20.34 33.34
N GLY A 38 -7.32 20.88 32.40
CA GLY A 38 -6.37 21.96 32.66
C GLY A 38 -5.21 21.57 33.57
N VAL A 39 -4.92 20.27 33.70
CA VAL A 39 -3.83 19.73 34.52
C VAL A 39 -2.60 19.52 33.63
N GLU A 40 -1.45 20.02 34.06
CA GLU A 40 -0.21 19.84 33.31
C GLU A 40 0.36 18.41 33.51
N SER A 41 0.45 17.64 32.41
CA SER A 41 1.06 16.32 32.43
C SER A 41 2.57 16.38 32.71
N GLN A 42 3.05 15.46 33.55
CA GLN A 42 4.45 15.40 33.96
C GLN A 42 5.37 14.93 32.83
N ILE A 43 6.47 15.64 32.60
CA ILE A 43 7.57 15.17 31.74
C ILE A 43 8.36 14.09 32.50
N ILE A 44 8.38 12.87 31.97
CA ILE A 44 9.05 11.71 32.59
C ILE A 44 10.29 11.24 31.83
N GLY A 45 10.62 11.88 30.71
CA GLY A 45 11.83 11.58 29.97
C GLY A 45 11.93 12.34 28.67
N LYS A 46 13.13 12.29 28.09
CA LYS A 46 13.40 12.79 26.74
C LYS A 46 13.61 11.61 25.81
N TYR A 47 13.20 11.76 24.57
CA TYR A 47 13.51 10.81 23.51
C TYR A 47 13.74 11.56 22.21
N ASN A 48 14.68 11.04 21.43
CA ASN A 48 14.88 11.51 20.08
C ASN A 48 13.93 10.73 19.16
N TYR A 49 13.16 11.44 18.34
CA TYR A 49 12.24 10.81 17.40
C TYR A 49 13.06 10.16 16.28
N VAL A 50 13.03 8.83 16.20
CA VAL A 50 13.60 8.11 15.07
C VAL A 50 12.65 8.29 13.89
N GLN A 51 13.08 9.09 12.92
CA GLN A 51 12.24 9.44 11.76
C GLN A 51 12.22 8.32 10.70
N GLY A 52 13.22 7.44 10.71
CA GLY A 52 13.23 6.21 9.90
C GLY A 52 14.39 5.28 10.27
N TYR A 53 14.34 4.06 9.74
CA TYR A 53 15.42 3.06 9.86
C TYR A 53 16.02 2.82 8.47
N LYS A 54 17.35 2.96 8.30
CA LYS A 54 18.02 2.48 7.08
C LYS A 54 18.23 0.96 7.21
N LYS A 55 17.83 0.20 6.19
CA LYS A 55 18.13 -1.24 6.13
C LYS A 55 19.65 -1.42 5.97
N ASP A 56 20.21 -2.48 6.57
CA ASP A 56 21.63 -2.89 6.51
C ASP A 56 22.58 -2.33 7.60
N GLY A 57 22.04 -1.92 8.75
CA GLY A 57 22.84 -1.73 9.98
C GLY A 57 23.50 -0.37 10.15
N ALA A 58 23.11 0.63 9.36
CA ALA A 58 23.55 2.02 9.57
C ALA A 58 22.68 2.75 10.63
N ASP A 59 23.30 3.71 11.33
CA ASP A 59 22.72 4.43 12.46
C ASP A 59 21.37 5.11 12.14
N ASN A 60 20.48 5.13 13.15
CA ASN A 60 19.22 5.86 13.10
C ASN A 60 19.49 7.37 12.91
N TYR A 61 18.67 8.05 12.11
CA TYR A 61 18.68 9.51 12.09
C TYR A 61 17.58 10.08 12.97
N TYR A 62 17.93 11.12 13.71
CA TYR A 62 17.14 11.71 14.78
C TYR A 62 16.76 13.14 14.41
N THR A 63 15.62 13.61 14.88
CA THR A 63 15.30 15.05 14.83
C THR A 63 16.24 15.82 15.76
N ASP A 64 16.72 16.99 15.32
CA ASP A 64 17.56 17.86 16.15
C ASP A 64 16.82 18.41 17.38
N GLU A 65 15.48 18.46 17.31
CA GLU A 65 14.65 18.86 18.45
C GLU A 65 14.29 17.68 19.36
N PRO A 66 14.55 17.77 20.67
CA PRO A 66 14.21 16.73 21.63
C PRO A 66 12.70 16.66 21.85
N LYS A 67 12.14 15.44 21.76
CA LYS A 67 10.75 15.19 22.16
C LYS A 67 10.68 14.71 23.61
N TYR A 68 9.56 14.99 24.27
CA TYR A 68 9.34 14.65 25.67
C TYR A 68 8.33 13.51 25.81
N ARG A 69 8.66 12.50 26.61
CA ARG A 69 7.67 11.53 27.09
C ARG A 69 6.95 12.16 28.27
N LYS A 70 5.62 12.16 28.22
CA LYS A 70 4.76 12.65 29.30
C LYS A 70 4.02 11.50 29.96
N ALA A 71 3.68 11.66 31.23
CA ALA A 71 2.77 10.80 31.97
C ALA A 71 1.61 11.65 32.51
N PRO A 72 0.40 11.06 32.64
CA PRO A 72 -0.73 11.79 33.18
C PRO A 72 -0.52 12.14 34.66
N SER A 73 -0.91 13.35 35.04
CA SER A 73 -0.82 13.90 36.40
C SER A 73 -2.16 13.83 37.13
N SER A 74 -3.29 13.98 36.43
CA SER A 74 -4.62 13.91 37.07
C SER A 74 -4.97 12.48 37.50
N GLU A 75 -5.79 12.33 38.55
CA GLU A 75 -6.32 11.02 38.98
C GLU A 75 -7.03 10.30 37.84
N LEU A 76 -7.85 11.03 37.08
CA LEU A 76 -8.57 10.48 35.94
C LEU A 76 -7.62 10.11 34.79
N GLY A 77 -6.61 10.93 34.50
CA GLY A 77 -5.58 10.61 33.51
C GLY A 77 -4.80 9.35 33.89
N GLN A 78 -4.41 9.21 35.17
CA GLN A 78 -3.72 8.02 35.66
C GLN A 78 -4.58 6.75 35.51
N LYS A 79 -5.89 6.84 35.76
CA LYS A 79 -6.83 5.74 35.54
C LYS A 79 -6.85 5.25 34.09
N TYR A 80 -6.71 6.14 33.11
CA TYR A 80 -6.72 5.81 31.68
C TYR A 80 -5.33 5.70 31.05
N LYS A 81 -4.27 5.59 31.86
CA LYS A 81 -2.89 5.45 31.37
C LYS A 81 -2.76 4.25 30.42
N GLY A 82 -2.30 4.51 29.20
CA GLY A 82 -2.14 3.49 28.15
C GLY A 82 -3.41 3.19 27.35
N ALA A 83 -4.52 3.86 27.64
CA ALA A 83 -5.73 3.77 26.83
C ALA A 83 -5.56 4.55 25.51
N GLY A 84 -6.08 3.96 24.43
CA GLY A 84 -6.14 4.58 23.11
C GLY A 84 -7.50 4.36 22.46
N LEU A 85 -7.76 5.01 21.33
CA LEU A 85 -9.03 4.95 20.61
C LEU A 85 -9.12 3.81 19.61
N ALA A 86 -7.98 3.27 19.20
CA ALA A 86 -7.92 2.26 18.16
C ALA A 86 -6.74 1.32 18.36
N LEU A 87 -6.93 0.07 17.93
CA LEU A 87 -5.85 -0.87 17.69
C LEU A 87 -5.05 -0.42 16.46
N LYS A 88 -3.81 -0.88 16.39
CA LYS A 88 -2.95 -0.71 15.23
C LYS A 88 -3.63 -1.37 14.02
N PRO A 89 -3.91 -0.64 12.91
CA PRO A 89 -4.51 -1.27 11.73
C PRO A 89 -3.55 -2.34 11.20
N ALA A 90 -4.10 -3.52 10.93
CA ALA A 90 -3.37 -4.69 10.45
C ALA A 90 -3.65 -4.99 8.96
N TYR A 91 -4.49 -4.18 8.31
CA TYR A 91 -4.76 -4.28 6.88
C TYR A 91 -5.25 -2.94 6.29
N GLU A 92 -5.01 -2.76 4.99
CA GLU A 92 -5.61 -1.69 4.17
C GLU A 92 -6.52 -2.34 3.11
N PRO A 93 -7.82 -2.01 3.06
CA PRO A 93 -8.72 -2.53 2.03
C PRO A 93 -8.51 -1.78 0.70
N ILE A 94 -8.54 -2.53 -0.39
CA ILE A 94 -8.57 -2.03 -1.77
C ILE A 94 -9.92 -2.45 -2.33
N ILE A 95 -10.80 -1.48 -2.56
CA ILE A 95 -12.14 -1.73 -3.09
C ILE A 95 -12.05 -1.70 -4.62
N LEU A 96 -12.24 -2.86 -5.25
CA LEU A 96 -12.30 -2.95 -6.69
C LEU A 96 -13.72 -2.65 -7.16
N VAL A 97 -13.86 -1.62 -8.00
CA VAL A 97 -15.15 -1.22 -8.57
C VAL A 97 -15.14 -1.30 -10.09
N GLN A 98 -16.30 -1.54 -10.68
CA GLN A 98 -16.46 -1.66 -12.14
C GLN A 98 -17.76 -1.02 -12.61
N LYS A 99 -17.75 -0.37 -13.77
CA LYS A 99 -19.00 0.07 -14.42
C LYS A 99 -19.86 -1.16 -14.77
N PRO A 100 -21.19 -1.12 -14.58
CA PRO A 100 -22.08 -2.20 -15.00
C PRO A 100 -21.86 -2.61 -16.45
N ILE A 101 -21.91 -3.92 -16.72
CA ILE A 101 -21.84 -4.46 -18.07
C ILE A 101 -23.21 -4.21 -18.72
N LEU A 102 -23.28 -3.20 -19.60
CA LEU A 102 -24.54 -2.65 -20.12
C LEU A 102 -25.23 -3.55 -21.16
N THR A 103 -24.51 -4.44 -21.84
CA THR A 103 -25.11 -5.36 -22.82
C THR A 103 -25.50 -6.66 -22.15
N GLU A 104 -26.79 -6.98 -22.24
CA GLU A 104 -27.43 -8.15 -21.65
C GLU A 104 -26.59 -9.43 -21.83
N LYS A 105 -26.02 -9.89 -20.72
CA LYS A 105 -25.51 -11.24 -20.46
C LYS A 105 -24.25 -11.73 -21.20
N ASN A 106 -23.55 -10.91 -22.00
CA ASN A 106 -22.33 -11.37 -22.68
C ASN A 106 -21.08 -10.54 -22.34
N ILE A 107 -20.25 -11.07 -21.43
CA ILE A 107 -18.98 -10.47 -21.00
C ILE A 107 -18.01 -10.34 -22.18
N ALA A 108 -17.92 -11.33 -23.06
CA ALA A 108 -17.00 -11.30 -24.20
C ALA A 108 -17.32 -10.14 -25.15
N LYS A 109 -18.60 -9.87 -25.45
CA LYS A 109 -19.02 -8.70 -26.25
C LYS A 109 -18.61 -7.39 -25.59
N ASN A 110 -18.73 -7.28 -24.27
CA ASN A 110 -18.31 -6.09 -23.54
C ASN A 110 -16.79 -5.86 -23.64
N VAL A 111 -16.01 -6.93 -23.51
CA VAL A 111 -14.54 -6.87 -23.65
C VAL A 111 -14.16 -6.51 -25.08
N ILE A 112 -14.77 -7.13 -26.10
CA ILE A 112 -14.51 -6.78 -27.51
C ILE A 112 -14.82 -5.30 -27.79
N LYS A 113 -15.93 -4.79 -27.23
CA LYS A 113 -16.35 -3.40 -27.46
C LYS A 113 -15.46 -2.38 -26.75
N ASN A 114 -15.11 -2.62 -25.49
CA ASN A 114 -14.47 -1.61 -24.63
C ASN A 114 -12.99 -1.90 -24.35
N GLY A 115 -12.49 -3.09 -24.69
CA GLY A 115 -11.15 -3.56 -24.36
C GLY A 115 -10.93 -3.87 -22.87
N THR A 116 -11.91 -3.67 -21.99
CA THR A 116 -11.74 -3.80 -20.53
C THR A 116 -12.92 -4.53 -19.86
N GLY A 117 -12.79 -4.79 -18.57
CA GLY A 117 -13.86 -5.32 -17.70
C GLY A 117 -13.68 -6.77 -17.25
N VAL A 118 -12.46 -7.30 -17.33
CA VAL A 118 -12.07 -8.63 -16.82
C VAL A 118 -10.75 -8.54 -16.05
N LEU A 119 -10.49 -9.51 -15.17
CA LEU A 119 -9.24 -9.63 -14.43
C LEU A 119 -8.26 -10.52 -15.20
N ASN A 120 -7.00 -10.11 -15.24
CA ASN A 120 -5.88 -10.86 -15.81
C ASN A 120 -5.23 -11.73 -14.73
N ILE A 121 -5.96 -12.80 -14.38
CA ILE A 121 -5.57 -13.78 -13.36
C ILE A 121 -4.27 -14.49 -13.76
N GLU A 122 -4.07 -14.71 -15.06
CA GLU A 122 -2.91 -15.42 -15.61
C GLU A 122 -1.59 -14.76 -15.23
N GLN A 123 -1.43 -13.46 -15.48
CA GLN A 123 -0.20 -12.71 -15.18
C GLN A 123 0.03 -12.44 -13.68
N THR A 124 -0.91 -12.85 -12.84
CA THR A 124 -0.86 -12.62 -11.39
C THR A 124 -0.76 -13.90 -10.57
N HIS A 125 -0.55 -15.04 -11.23
CA HIS A 125 -0.20 -16.29 -10.54
C HIS A 125 1.01 -16.09 -9.63
N ILE A 126 0.92 -16.64 -8.43
CA ILE A 126 1.99 -16.66 -7.44
C ILE A 126 2.84 -17.91 -7.71
N PRO A 127 4.12 -17.76 -8.10
CA PRO A 127 4.97 -18.90 -8.44
C PRO A 127 5.10 -19.91 -7.29
N TYR A 128 5.27 -21.19 -7.63
CA TYR A 128 5.60 -22.22 -6.65
C TYR A 128 7.01 -22.01 -6.09
N GLU A 129 7.18 -22.25 -4.79
CA GLU A 129 8.50 -22.30 -4.19
C GLU A 129 9.23 -23.59 -4.58
N LYS A 130 10.57 -23.56 -4.52
CA LYS A 130 11.39 -24.73 -4.84
C LYS A 130 11.10 -25.85 -3.83
N GLY A 131 10.62 -26.98 -4.33
CA GLY A 131 10.28 -28.15 -3.49
C GLY A 131 8.87 -28.10 -2.90
N GLU A 132 8.06 -27.10 -3.27
CA GLU A 132 6.66 -27.03 -2.84
C GLU A 132 5.82 -28.08 -3.57
N THR A 133 5.00 -28.81 -2.80
CA THR A 133 4.02 -29.74 -3.35
C THR A 133 2.90 -28.98 -4.04
N LYS A 134 2.63 -29.29 -5.31
CA LYS A 134 1.49 -28.72 -6.03
C LYS A 134 0.19 -29.26 -5.47
N VAL A 135 -0.67 -28.39 -4.96
CA VAL A 135 -1.97 -28.73 -4.37
C VAL A 135 -3.14 -28.38 -5.31
N GLY A 136 -4.21 -29.18 -5.27
CA GLY A 136 -5.45 -28.97 -6.04
C GLY A 136 -5.71 -30.00 -7.14
N HIS A 137 -6.93 -30.02 -7.68
CA HIS A 137 -7.34 -30.97 -8.74
C HIS A 137 -6.67 -30.70 -10.11
N ASN A 138 -6.21 -29.47 -10.36
CA ASN A 138 -5.50 -29.10 -11.59
C ASN A 138 -4.52 -27.94 -11.33
N PRO A 139 -3.28 -28.21 -10.88
CA PRO A 139 -2.31 -27.17 -10.56
C PRO A 139 -1.78 -26.48 -11.82
N HIS A 140 -1.85 -25.15 -11.86
CA HIS A 140 -1.44 -24.36 -13.01
C HIS A 140 0.10 -24.29 -13.12
N PRO A 141 0.72 -24.42 -14.31
CA PRO A 141 2.19 -24.42 -14.44
C PRO A 141 2.86 -23.15 -13.93
N MET A 142 2.19 -22.00 -14.03
CA MET A 142 2.74 -20.71 -13.59
C MET A 142 2.62 -20.45 -12.09
N GLY A 143 1.87 -21.28 -11.33
CA GLY A 143 1.72 -21.11 -9.89
C GLY A 143 0.28 -21.16 -9.42
N ARG A 144 0.02 -20.49 -8.29
CA ARG A 144 -1.28 -20.43 -7.62
C ARG A 144 -2.06 -19.19 -8.05
N VAL A 145 -3.37 -19.30 -8.18
CA VAL A 145 -4.25 -18.13 -8.36
C VAL A 145 -4.13 -17.21 -7.14
N PRO A 146 -4.02 -15.88 -7.32
CA PRO A 146 -3.93 -14.95 -6.21
C PRO A 146 -5.23 -14.94 -5.39
N SER A 147 -5.11 -14.87 -4.07
CA SER A 147 -6.26 -14.67 -3.18
C SER A 147 -6.58 -13.17 -3.04
N ASN A 148 -7.80 -12.85 -2.62
CA ASN A 148 -8.16 -11.47 -2.25
C ASN A 148 -7.52 -11.01 -0.92
N ILE A 149 -6.63 -11.80 -0.32
CA ILE A 149 -5.76 -11.38 0.77
C ILE A 149 -4.33 -11.25 0.22
N LEU A 150 -3.75 -10.08 0.37
CA LEU A 150 -2.37 -9.77 0.03
C LEU A 150 -1.62 -9.58 1.34
N ARG A 151 -0.49 -10.25 1.53
CA ARG A 151 0.22 -10.22 2.81
C ARG A 151 1.59 -9.58 2.64
N VAL A 152 2.18 -9.15 3.74
CA VAL A 152 3.57 -8.66 3.74
C VAL A 152 4.55 -9.65 4.38
N GLU A 153 4.02 -10.71 4.98
CA GLU A 153 4.75 -11.73 5.74
C GLU A 153 4.22 -13.13 5.39
N ALA A 154 5.14 -14.11 5.35
CA ALA A 154 4.90 -15.52 5.10
C ALA A 154 4.42 -16.27 6.37
N PHE A 155 3.43 -17.16 6.24
CA PHE A 155 3.03 -18.24 7.14
C PHE A 155 3.69 -19.57 6.78
N LYS A 156 4.44 -20.13 7.72
CA LYS A 156 5.11 -21.43 7.57
C LYS A 156 4.18 -22.66 7.63
N ASP A 157 2.87 -22.49 7.48
CA ASP A 157 1.88 -23.56 7.61
C ASP A 157 1.50 -24.23 6.27
N GLY A 158 2.18 -23.88 5.18
CA GLY A 158 1.92 -24.42 3.84
C GLY A 158 0.66 -23.84 3.18
N TYR A 159 -0.04 -22.93 3.86
CA TYR A 159 -1.15 -22.14 3.31
C TYR A 159 -0.70 -20.76 2.83
N ASP A 160 0.61 -20.54 2.63
CA ASP A 160 1.23 -19.35 2.07
C ASP A 160 0.88 -19.09 0.59
N LYS A 161 -0.42 -18.96 0.35
CA LYS A 161 -1.11 -18.80 -0.93
C LYS A 161 -1.27 -17.32 -1.29
N PHE A 162 -0.46 -16.45 -0.67
CA PHE A 162 -0.64 -15.01 -0.70
C PHE A 162 0.40 -14.34 -1.58
N PHE A 163 0.01 -13.26 -2.23
CA PHE A 163 0.97 -12.36 -2.86
C PHE A 163 1.68 -11.59 -1.73
N LEU A 164 2.99 -11.81 -1.59
CA LEU A 164 3.81 -11.22 -0.54
C LEU A 164 4.44 -9.92 -1.03
N VAL A 165 4.05 -8.80 -0.43
CA VAL A 165 4.67 -7.50 -0.69
C VAL A 165 5.02 -6.78 0.60
N PRO A 166 6.31 -6.62 0.92
CA PRO A 166 6.69 -5.83 2.09
C PRO A 166 6.25 -4.37 1.92
N LYS A 167 5.82 -3.75 3.01
CA LYS A 167 5.58 -2.30 3.04
C LYS A 167 6.89 -1.56 2.76
N VAL A 168 6.82 -0.50 1.95
CA VAL A 168 7.99 0.38 1.72
C VAL A 168 8.37 1.03 3.05
N ARG A 169 9.65 0.89 3.41
CA ARG A 169 10.26 1.62 4.52
C ARG A 169 11.12 2.73 3.93
N GLN A 170 10.89 3.98 4.35
CA GLN A 170 11.71 5.11 3.91
C GLN A 170 13.17 4.88 4.35
N LYS A 171 14.13 5.01 3.43
CA LYS A 171 15.56 5.10 3.77
C LYS A 171 15.91 6.58 3.86
N ALA A 172 16.79 6.98 4.79
CA ALA A 172 17.19 8.40 4.89
C ALA A 172 17.97 8.92 3.66
N GLU A 173 18.38 8.04 2.74
CA GLU A 173 19.11 8.40 1.51
C GLU A 173 18.19 8.48 0.28
N THR A 174 16.92 8.08 0.39
CA THR A 174 16.00 8.18 -0.74
C THR A 174 15.41 9.57 -0.82
N TYR A 175 15.56 10.24 -1.96
CA TYR A 175 14.93 11.54 -2.24
C TYR A 175 13.39 11.51 -2.17
N ASN A 176 12.81 10.32 -2.10
CA ASN A 176 11.37 10.12 -1.99
C ASN A 176 10.91 10.17 -0.52
N ASN A 177 10.60 11.37 -0.06
CA ASN A 177 10.15 11.65 1.31
C ASN A 177 8.62 11.58 1.49
N HIS A 178 7.87 11.04 0.52
CA HIS A 178 6.40 11.00 0.61
C HIS A 178 5.94 10.18 1.83
N PRO A 179 5.03 10.70 2.69
CA PRO A 179 4.73 10.12 3.99
C PRO A 179 4.02 8.75 3.92
N THR A 180 3.36 8.46 2.79
CA THR A 180 2.53 7.26 2.59
C THR A 180 2.90 6.49 1.32
N LEU A 181 4.16 6.06 1.21
CA LEU A 181 4.64 5.28 0.07
C LEU A 181 3.87 3.96 -0.10
N LYS A 182 3.32 3.76 -1.30
CA LYS A 182 2.82 2.45 -1.74
C LYS A 182 3.96 1.64 -2.38
N PRO A 183 4.11 0.35 -2.03
CA PRO A 183 5.09 -0.53 -2.68
C PRO A 183 4.87 -0.61 -4.17
N VAL A 184 5.95 -0.49 -4.93
CA VAL A 184 5.87 -0.59 -6.39
C VAL A 184 5.44 -2.00 -6.78
N GLU A 185 5.90 -3.02 -6.06
CA GLU A 185 5.52 -4.42 -6.27
C GLU A 185 4.02 -4.66 -6.06
N LEU A 186 3.41 -3.98 -5.07
CA LEU A 186 1.96 -4.01 -4.87
C LEU A 186 1.26 -3.41 -6.09
N MET A 187 1.73 -2.24 -6.53
CA MET A 187 1.15 -1.58 -7.70
C MET A 187 1.35 -2.41 -8.98
N GLN A 188 2.49 -3.08 -9.17
CA GLN A 188 2.74 -3.97 -10.30
C GLN A 188 1.73 -5.12 -10.32
N HIS A 189 1.44 -5.72 -9.17
CA HIS A 189 0.43 -6.77 -9.08
C HIS A 189 -0.97 -6.25 -9.42
N LEU A 190 -1.37 -5.12 -8.87
CA LEU A 190 -2.68 -4.52 -9.14
C LEU A 190 -2.83 -4.12 -10.61
N VAL A 191 -1.82 -3.47 -11.19
CA VAL A 191 -1.80 -3.11 -12.62
C VAL A 191 -1.92 -4.34 -13.49
N LYS A 192 -1.12 -5.39 -13.22
CA LYS A 192 -1.25 -6.67 -13.95
C LYS A 192 -2.62 -7.30 -13.77
N LEU A 193 -3.19 -7.27 -12.57
CA LEU A 193 -4.49 -7.89 -12.26
C LEU A 193 -5.63 -7.25 -13.05
N ILE A 194 -5.62 -5.92 -13.22
CA ILE A 194 -6.76 -5.18 -13.78
C ILE A 194 -6.54 -4.70 -15.23
N THR A 195 -5.35 -4.90 -15.79
CA THR A 195 -5.02 -4.47 -17.17
C THR A 195 -4.17 -5.47 -17.94
N PHE A 196 -4.15 -5.28 -19.26
CA PHE A 196 -3.29 -5.96 -20.23
C PHE A 196 -2.24 -4.99 -20.79
N GLU A 197 -1.19 -5.53 -21.41
CA GLU A 197 -0.12 -4.74 -22.04
C GLU A 197 -0.68 -3.74 -23.06
N GLY A 198 -0.06 -2.57 -23.15
CA GLY A 198 -0.48 -1.46 -24.01
C GLY A 198 -1.71 -0.68 -23.53
N GLN A 199 -2.45 -1.17 -22.52
CA GLN A 199 -3.59 -0.46 -21.95
C GLN A 199 -3.18 0.74 -21.10
N ILE A 200 -4.11 1.67 -20.90
CA ILE A 200 -3.90 2.91 -20.14
C ILE A 200 -4.43 2.73 -18.72
N VAL A 201 -3.61 3.12 -17.74
CA VAL A 201 -3.99 3.29 -16.33
C VAL A 201 -4.04 4.77 -15.99
N LEU A 202 -5.15 5.19 -15.39
CA LEU A 202 -5.34 6.53 -14.84
C LEU A 202 -5.18 6.50 -13.32
N ASP A 203 -4.35 7.38 -12.78
CA ASP A 203 -4.21 7.62 -11.35
C ASP A 203 -4.43 9.11 -11.05
N PRO A 204 -5.63 9.50 -10.56
CA PRO A 204 -5.94 10.90 -10.28
C PRO A 204 -5.27 11.44 -9.00
N PHE A 205 -4.58 10.58 -8.23
CA PHE A 205 -3.91 10.93 -6.98
C PHE A 205 -2.53 10.27 -6.93
N SER A 206 -1.69 10.58 -7.92
CA SER A 206 -0.48 9.80 -8.20
C SER A 206 0.58 9.85 -7.11
N GLY A 207 0.58 10.89 -6.26
CA GLY A 207 1.58 11.06 -5.21
C GLY A 207 3.00 10.99 -5.78
N SER A 208 3.84 10.19 -5.13
CA SER A 208 5.21 9.94 -5.59
C SER A 208 5.34 9.05 -6.85
N GLY A 209 4.25 8.65 -7.52
CA GLY A 209 4.32 7.97 -8.83
C GLY A 209 4.49 6.45 -8.82
N SER A 210 4.21 5.75 -7.70
CA SER A 210 4.38 4.29 -7.63
C SER A 210 3.52 3.53 -8.66
N THR A 211 2.31 4.03 -8.99
CA THR A 211 1.45 3.47 -10.04
C THR A 211 2.08 3.64 -11.42
N GLY A 212 2.66 4.81 -11.70
CA GLY A 212 3.32 5.09 -12.99
C GLY A 212 4.52 4.17 -13.24
N LEU A 213 5.38 4.00 -12.24
CA LEU A 213 6.48 3.03 -12.34
C LEU A 213 5.99 1.61 -12.59
N ALA A 214 4.95 1.18 -11.88
CA ALA A 214 4.36 -0.13 -12.07
C ALA A 214 3.80 -0.32 -13.48
N CYS A 215 3.21 0.73 -14.08
CA CYS A 215 2.75 0.70 -15.46
C CYS A 215 3.91 0.54 -16.44
N LEU A 216 4.94 1.38 -16.33
CA LEU A 216 6.11 1.34 -17.22
C LEU A 216 6.86 0.00 -17.13
N MET A 217 7.06 -0.53 -15.92
CA MET A 217 7.69 -1.85 -15.69
C MET A 217 6.89 -3.02 -16.27
N ASN A 218 5.62 -2.83 -16.60
CA ASN A 218 4.74 -3.87 -17.13
C ASN A 218 4.20 -3.48 -18.51
N ASP A 219 4.82 -2.58 -19.25
CA ASP A 219 4.39 -2.22 -20.62
C ASP A 219 2.94 -1.68 -20.68
N ARG A 220 2.50 -0.94 -19.67
CA ARG A 220 1.23 -0.20 -19.65
C ARG A 220 1.49 1.29 -19.84
N LYS A 221 0.54 1.98 -20.47
CA LYS A 221 0.52 3.44 -20.57
C LYS A 221 -0.03 4.03 -19.27
N TYR A 222 0.43 5.22 -18.91
CA TYR A 222 0.10 5.85 -17.63
C TYR A 222 -0.33 7.31 -17.81
N ILE A 223 -1.36 7.72 -17.07
CA ILE A 223 -1.77 9.11 -16.90
C ILE A 223 -1.92 9.36 -15.40
N GLY A 224 -1.09 10.23 -14.84
CA GLY A 224 -1.09 10.61 -13.43
C GLY A 224 -1.45 12.07 -13.24
N TYR A 225 -2.24 12.38 -12.20
CA TYR A 225 -2.46 13.74 -11.72
C TYR A 225 -1.97 13.87 -10.28
N GLU A 226 -1.20 14.93 -10.02
CA GLU A 226 -0.73 15.31 -8.69
C GLU A 226 -0.82 16.82 -8.55
N LEU A 227 -1.38 17.30 -7.43
CA LEU A 227 -1.56 18.73 -7.17
C LEU A 227 -0.32 19.35 -6.51
N GLU A 228 0.38 18.59 -5.67
CA GLU A 228 1.54 19.06 -4.93
C GLU A 228 2.81 18.94 -5.77
N THR A 229 3.38 20.09 -6.17
CA THR A 229 4.57 20.16 -7.04
C THR A 229 5.74 19.32 -6.52
N ASN A 230 5.98 19.32 -5.20
CA ASN A 230 7.07 18.52 -4.61
C ASN A 230 6.89 17.01 -4.85
N TYR A 231 5.67 16.49 -4.83
CA TYR A 231 5.41 15.07 -5.09
C TYR A 231 5.42 14.75 -6.59
N TYR A 232 4.94 15.69 -7.40
CA TYR A 232 5.05 15.62 -8.85
C TYR A 232 6.52 15.52 -9.30
N ASP A 233 7.41 16.37 -8.78
CA ASP A 233 8.84 16.36 -9.11
C ASP A 233 9.52 15.03 -8.70
N ILE A 234 9.15 14.49 -7.54
CA ILE A 234 9.60 13.15 -7.11
C ILE A 234 9.11 12.09 -8.10
N SER A 235 7.84 12.14 -8.51
CA SER A 235 7.26 11.20 -9.47
C SER A 235 7.96 11.25 -10.83
N LEU A 236 8.17 12.45 -11.37
CA LEU A 236 8.89 12.65 -12.64
C LEU A 236 10.29 12.06 -12.58
N LYS A 237 11.07 12.42 -11.56
CA LYS A 237 12.43 11.92 -11.39
C LYS A 237 12.49 10.40 -11.34
N ARG A 238 11.57 9.77 -10.61
CA ARG A 238 11.51 8.29 -10.54
C ARG A 238 11.22 7.65 -11.89
N ILE A 239 10.35 8.27 -12.70
CA ILE A 239 10.02 7.80 -14.04
C ILE A 239 11.25 7.95 -14.95
N GLU A 240 11.90 9.11 -14.95
CA GLU A 240 13.11 9.36 -15.74
C GLU A 240 14.27 8.43 -15.35
N ASP A 241 14.45 8.15 -14.06
CA ASP A 241 15.45 7.19 -13.56
C ASP A 241 15.18 5.79 -14.15
N LEU A 242 13.92 5.33 -14.13
CA LEU A 242 13.53 4.02 -14.66
C LEU A 242 13.71 3.93 -16.19
N GLU A 243 13.26 4.93 -16.95
CA GLU A 243 13.43 4.96 -18.40
C GLU A 243 14.91 4.92 -18.80
N ARG A 244 15.74 5.64 -18.05
CA ARG A 244 17.19 5.63 -18.24
C ARG A 244 17.81 4.27 -17.95
N GLU A 245 17.42 3.62 -16.85
CA GLU A 245 17.86 2.25 -16.54
C GLU A 245 17.48 1.25 -17.64
N GLN A 246 16.25 1.32 -18.14
CA GLN A 246 15.78 0.48 -19.24
C GLN A 246 16.57 0.73 -20.52
N MET A 247 16.84 2.00 -20.86
CA MET A 247 17.67 2.36 -22.02
C MET A 247 19.09 1.79 -21.90
N TYR A 248 19.72 1.84 -20.73
CA TYR A 248 21.05 1.26 -20.54
C TYR A 248 21.07 -0.26 -20.59
N SER A 249 19.99 -0.93 -20.18
CA SER A 249 19.89 -2.41 -20.25
C SER A 249 19.78 -2.97 -21.66
N LEU A 250 19.52 -2.12 -22.66
CA LEU A 250 19.44 -2.48 -24.07
C LEU A 250 20.81 -2.43 -24.79
N PHE A 251 21.86 -1.97 -24.11
CA PHE A 251 23.24 -1.92 -24.59
C PHE A 251 24.12 -2.93 -23.85
#